data_AF-C0CSM0-F1
#
_entry.id   AF-C0CSM0-F1
#
_cell.length_a   1.000
_cell.length_b   1.000
_cell.length_c   1.000
_cell.angle_alpha   90.00
_cell.angle_beta   90.00
_cell.angle_gamma   90.00
#
_symmetry.space_group_name_H-M   'P 1'
#
loop_
_entity.id
_entity.type
_entity.pdbx_description
1 polymer ?
#
loop_
_entity_poly.entity_id
_entity_poly.type
_entity_poly.pdbx_seq_one_letter_code
_entity_poly.pdbx_strand_id
1 'polypeptide(L)'
;MNIGFWVCAASSIVFLLLALLFTLLKGKAAILISGFSTMPKEQRRLYDTKWMSKDHRNMFLIWTAILGVGALLSLLISTYMAIPAFIVWIIMFFKDVHLDEEKAFGKYKF
;
A
#
# COMPACT_ATOMS: atom_id res chain seq x y z
N MET A 1 -7.15 26.85 -7.41
CA MET A 1 -7.37 25.38 -7.48
C MET A 1 -6.54 24.73 -6.38
N ASN A 2 -7.15 23.94 -5.49
CA ASN A 2 -6.41 23.31 -4.39
C ASN A 2 -5.67 22.06 -4.90
N ILE A 3 -4.44 22.26 -5.37
CA ILE A 3 -3.61 21.21 -5.96
C ILE A 3 -3.34 20.11 -4.93
N GLY A 4 -3.05 20.49 -3.68
CA GLY A 4 -2.80 19.57 -2.56
C GLY A 4 -3.97 18.61 -2.35
N PHE A 5 -5.21 19.12 -2.35
CA PHE A 5 -6.39 18.28 -2.28
C PHE A 5 -6.46 17.29 -3.44
N TRP A 6 -6.34 17.75 -4.69
CA TRP A 6 -6.50 16.86 -5.85
C TRP A 6 -5.45 15.77 -5.90
N VAL A 7 -4.18 16.08 -5.59
CA VAL A 7 -3.11 15.09 -5.58
C VAL A 7 -3.34 14.08 -4.44
N CYS A 8 -3.59 14.55 -3.21
CA CYS A 8 -3.86 13.64 -2.08
C CYS A 8 -5.12 12.78 -2.30
N ALA A 9 -6.19 13.36 -2.85
CA ALA A 9 -7.44 12.65 -3.11
C ALA A 9 -7.28 11.61 -4.22
N ALA A 10 -6.64 11.96 -5.35
CA ALA A 10 -6.38 11.03 -6.43
C ALA A 10 -5.52 9.85 -5.96
N SER A 11 -4.43 10.11 -5.24
CA SER A 11 -3.58 9.05 -4.69
C SER A 11 -4.33 8.18 -3.67
N SER A 12 -5.13 8.79 -2.79
CA SER A 12 -5.97 8.06 -1.82
C SER A 12 -6.95 7.10 -2.52
N ILE A 13 -7.64 7.57 -3.57
CA ILE A 13 -8.56 6.73 -4.36
C ILE A 13 -7.83 5.56 -5.00
N VAL A 14 -6.65 5.78 -5.60
CA VAL A 14 -5.85 4.70 -6.20
C VAL A 14 -5.49 3.64 -5.17
N PHE A 15 -4.99 4.03 -3.99
CA PHE A 15 -4.66 3.06 -2.95
C PHE A 15 -5.88 2.35 -2.36
N LEU A 16 -7.02 3.04 -2.27
CA LEU A 16 -8.27 2.42 -1.86
C LEU A 16 -8.71 1.35 -2.87
N LEU A 17 -8.63 1.62 -4.17
CA LEU A 17 -8.94 0.64 -5.21
C LEU A 17 -8.01 -0.57 -5.15
N LEU A 18 -6.71 -0.36 -4.90
CA LEU A 18 -5.77 -1.46 -4.68
C LEU A 18 -6.10 -2.27 -3.42
N ALA A 19 -6.42 -1.62 -2.30
CA ALA A 19 -6.85 -2.30 -1.09
C ALA A 19 -8.13 -3.13 -1.34
N LEU A 20 -9.08 -2.58 -2.10
CA LEU A 20 -10.31 -3.28 -2.49
C LEU A 20 -10.03 -4.49 -3.38
N LEU A 21 -9.11 -4.35 -4.34
CA LEU A 21 -8.67 -5.44 -5.18
C LEU A 21 -8.09 -6.58 -4.33
N PHE A 22 -7.22 -6.27 -3.36
CA PHE A 22 -6.66 -7.27 -2.44
C PHE A 22 -7.72 -7.89 -1.52
N THR A 23 -8.76 -7.15 -1.10
CA THR A 23 -9.89 -7.75 -0.38
C THR A 23 -10.68 -8.78 -1.19
N LEU A 24 -10.92 -8.49 -2.47
CA LEU A 24 -11.71 -9.34 -3.34
C LEU A 24 -10.93 -10.59 -3.74
N LEU A 25 -9.66 -10.43 -4.09
CA LEU A 25 -8.78 -11.53 -4.54
C LEU A 25 -8.18 -12.35 -3.39
N LYS A 26 -8.12 -11.82 -2.17
CA LYS A 26 -7.55 -12.49 -0.98
C LYS A 26 -6.18 -13.11 -1.32
N GLY A 27 -5.95 -14.40 -1.00
CA GLY A 27 -4.68 -15.07 -1.28
C GLY A 27 -4.26 -15.06 -2.76
N LYS A 28 -5.20 -14.95 -3.71
CA LYS A 28 -4.84 -14.80 -5.14
C LYS A 28 -4.14 -13.48 -5.43
N ALA A 29 -4.40 -12.43 -4.64
CA ALA A 29 -3.77 -11.12 -4.81
C ALA A 29 -2.26 -11.14 -4.54
N ALA A 30 -1.75 -12.16 -3.83
CA ALA A 30 -0.32 -12.31 -3.59
C ALA A 30 0.49 -12.37 -4.89
N ILE A 31 -0.11 -12.84 -6.00
CA ILE A 31 0.55 -12.85 -7.32
C ILE A 31 0.77 -11.46 -7.93
N LEU A 32 0.06 -10.43 -7.44
CA LEU A 32 0.30 -9.04 -7.83
C LEU A 32 1.47 -8.42 -7.05
N ILE A 33 1.93 -9.05 -5.97
CA ILE A 33 3.07 -8.56 -5.20
C ILE A 33 4.33 -8.81 -6.03
N SER A 34 5.05 -7.72 -6.34
CA SER A 34 6.34 -7.78 -7.03
C SER A 34 7.30 -8.67 -6.25
N GLY A 35 8.09 -9.49 -6.94
CA GLY A 35 8.98 -10.51 -6.34
C GLY A 35 8.29 -11.86 -6.09
N PHE A 36 7.05 -11.88 -5.58
CA PHE A 36 6.31 -13.14 -5.47
C PHE A 36 5.88 -13.67 -6.85
N SER A 37 5.57 -12.76 -7.78
CA SER A 37 5.19 -13.07 -9.16
C SER A 37 6.33 -13.65 -10.00
N THR A 38 7.59 -13.47 -9.59
CA THR A 38 8.79 -13.97 -10.27
C THR A 38 9.31 -15.29 -9.68
N MET A 39 8.98 -15.61 -8.42
CA MET A 39 9.39 -16.87 -7.78
C MET A 39 8.86 -18.14 -8.51
N PRO A 40 9.59 -19.26 -8.53
CA PRO A 40 9.07 -20.56 -9.01
C PRO A 40 7.84 -21.02 -8.23
N LYS A 41 6.91 -21.73 -8.90
CA LYS A 41 5.65 -22.22 -8.30
C LYS A 41 5.87 -23.11 -7.06
N GLU A 42 6.97 -23.86 -7.01
CA GLU A 42 7.30 -24.73 -5.88
C GLU A 42 7.66 -23.92 -4.63
N GLN A 43 8.49 -22.88 -4.78
CA GLN A 43 8.83 -21.98 -3.67
C GLN A 43 7.61 -21.19 -3.18
N ARG A 44 6.70 -20.79 -4.07
CA ARG A 44 5.46 -20.07 -3.69
C ARG A 44 4.57 -20.87 -2.74
N ARG A 45 4.60 -22.22 -2.78
CA ARG A 45 3.80 -23.08 -1.90
C ARG A 45 4.24 -23.03 -0.44
N LEU A 46 5.46 -22.56 -0.18
CA LEU A 46 6.02 -22.45 1.18
C LEU A 46 5.51 -21.21 1.93
N TYR A 47 4.77 -20.31 1.27
CA TYR A 47 4.32 -19.04 1.84
C TYR A 47 2.81 -18.99 2.04
N ASP A 48 2.37 -18.38 3.15
CA ASP A 48 0.97 -18.04 3.39
C ASP A 48 0.54 -16.81 2.58
N THR A 49 0.09 -17.09 1.35
CA THR A 49 -0.46 -16.08 0.44
C THR A 49 -1.64 -15.29 1.01
N LYS A 50 -2.43 -15.86 1.94
CA LYS A 50 -3.55 -15.14 2.57
C LYS A 50 -3.03 -14.10 3.53
N TRP A 51 -2.03 -14.44 4.33
CA TRP A 51 -1.41 -13.48 5.23
C TRP A 51 -0.65 -12.40 4.46
N MET A 52 0.12 -12.75 3.43
CA MET A 52 0.78 -11.78 2.54
C MET A 52 -0.21 -10.78 1.94
N SER A 53 -1.30 -11.28 1.35
CA SER A 53 -2.34 -10.42 0.78
C SER A 53 -3.00 -9.52 1.82
N LYS A 54 -3.24 -10.04 3.04
CA LYS A 54 -3.83 -9.25 4.13
C LYS A 54 -2.88 -8.15 4.62
N ASP A 55 -1.59 -8.42 4.72
CA ASP A 55 -0.58 -7.43 5.13
C ASP A 55 -0.49 -6.31 4.08
N HIS A 56 -0.39 -6.67 2.80
CA HIS A 56 -0.32 -5.71 1.70
C HIS A 56 -1.60 -4.86 1.56
N ARG A 57 -2.77 -5.47 1.76
CA ARG A 57 -4.04 -4.74 1.88
C ARG A 57 -3.99 -3.70 3.00
N ASN A 58 -3.51 -4.10 4.18
CA ASN A 58 -3.45 -3.21 5.34
C ASN A 58 -2.51 -2.03 5.08
N MET A 59 -1.37 -2.25 4.41
CA MET A 59 -0.47 -1.18 3.98
C MET A 59 -1.20 -0.17 3.08
N PHE A 60 -1.91 -0.64 2.04
CA PHE A 60 -2.70 0.25 1.18
C PHE A 60 -3.79 1.01 1.91
N LEU A 61 -4.45 0.39 2.90
CA LEU A 61 -5.45 1.08 3.73
C LEU A 61 -4.83 2.17 4.61
N ILE A 62 -3.65 1.92 5.20
CA ILE A 62 -2.91 2.92 5.98
C ILE A 62 -2.54 4.11 5.07
N TRP A 63 -2.00 3.84 3.88
CA TRP A 63 -1.64 4.89 2.92
C TRP A 63 -2.87 5.68 2.45
N THR A 64 -3.98 5.01 2.19
CA THR A 64 -5.27 5.62 1.88
C THR A 64 -5.70 6.58 3.01
N ALA A 65 -5.61 6.13 4.26
CA ALA A 65 -6.00 6.95 5.41
C ALA A 65 -5.14 8.22 5.54
N ILE A 66 -3.82 8.11 5.35
CA ILE A 66 -2.90 9.26 5.46
C ILE A 66 -3.14 10.28 4.38
N LEU A 67 -3.26 9.82 3.13
CA LEU A 67 -3.52 10.70 2.00
C LEU A 67 -4.95 11.24 2.04
N GLY A 68 -5.91 10.47 2.53
CA GLY A 68 -7.28 10.93 2.80
C GLY A 68 -7.34 12.03 3.85
N VAL A 69 -6.63 11.87 4.98
CA VAL A 69 -6.48 12.92 5.99
C VAL A 69 -5.77 14.14 5.40
N GLY A 70 -4.71 13.93 4.61
CA GLY A 70 -4.03 15.01 3.89
C GLY A 70 -4.96 15.79 2.96
N ALA A 71 -5.83 15.09 2.21
CA ALA A 71 -6.83 15.70 1.35
C ALA A 71 -7.86 16.52 2.15
N LEU A 72 -8.38 15.97 3.25
CA LEU A 72 -9.33 16.66 4.12
C LEU A 72 -8.72 17.91 4.76
N LEU A 73 -7.51 17.81 5.32
CA LEU A 73 -6.80 18.96 5.90
C LEU A 73 -6.47 20.01 4.84
N SER A 74 -6.14 19.57 3.63
CA SER A 74 -5.87 20.45 2.50
C SER A 74 -7.13 21.24 2.10
N LEU A 75 -8.31 20.60 2.10
CA LEU A 75 -9.60 21.25 1.83
C LEU A 75 -10.03 22.22 2.94
N LEU A 76 -9.89 21.81 4.20
CA LEU A 76 -10.47 22.55 5.34
C LEU A 76 -9.58 23.68 5.85
N ILE A 77 -8.25 23.55 5.74
CA ILE A 77 -7.30 24.50 6.34
C ILE A 77 -6.49 25.22 5.26
N SER A 78 -5.66 24.49 4.52
CA SER A 78 -4.77 25.09 3.51
C SER A 78 -4.13 24.03 2.62
N THR A 79 -3.92 24.37 1.34
CA THR A 79 -3.22 23.53 0.36
C THR A 79 -1.90 22.95 0.89
N TYR A 80 -1.15 23.73 1.69
CA TYR A 80 0.17 23.34 2.22
C TYR A 80 0.12 22.17 3.22
N MET A 81 -1.05 21.84 3.79
CA MET A 81 -1.22 20.67 4.67
C MET A 81 -1.06 19.33 3.94
N ALA A 82 -1.08 19.33 2.61
CA ALA A 82 -0.75 18.14 1.81
C ALA A 82 0.73 17.75 1.92
N ILE A 83 1.64 18.72 2.14
CA ILE A 83 3.09 18.50 2.20
C ILE A 83 3.46 17.52 3.33
N PRO A 84 3.08 17.75 4.61
CA PRO A 84 3.42 16.82 5.68
C PRO A 84 2.78 15.43 5.47
N ALA A 85 1.56 15.36 4.93
CA ALA A 85 0.91 14.09 4.60
C ALA A 85 1.71 13.30 3.54
N PHE A 86 2.23 13.97 2.51
CA PHE A 86 3.10 13.37 1.51
C PHE A 86 4.43 12.90 2.09
N ILE A 87 5.06 13.68 2.97
CA ILE A 87 6.31 13.30 3.63
C ILE A 87 6.11 12.02 4.46
N VAL A 88 5.05 11.98 5.27
CA VAL A 88 4.70 10.78 6.07
C VAL A 88 4.44 9.58 5.17
N TRP A 89 3.69 9.77 4.09
CA TRP A 89 3.42 8.70 3.13
C TRP A 89 4.71 8.19 2.48
N ILE A 90 5.63 9.06 2.04
CA ILE A 90 6.91 8.66 1.44
C ILE A 90 7.77 7.86 2.43
N ILE A 91 7.87 8.30 3.68
CA ILE A 91 8.63 7.60 4.71
C ILE A 91 8.08 6.18 4.90
N MET A 92 6.75 6.04 4.96
CA MET A 92 6.12 4.72 5.09
C MET A 92 6.21 3.88 3.84
N PHE A 93 6.15 4.48 2.65
CA PHE A 93 6.38 3.78 1.40
C PHE A 93 7.73 3.07 1.39
N PHE A 94 8.82 3.77 1.73
CA PHE A 94 10.14 3.14 1.80
C PHE A 94 10.25 2.10 2.91
N LYS A 95 9.52 2.27 4.02
CA LYS A 95 9.49 1.31 5.13
C LYS A 95 8.66 0.07 4.82
N ASP A 96 7.65 0.15 3.97
CA ASP A 96 6.79 -0.98 3.65
C ASP A 96 7.28 -1.72 2.39
N VAL A 97 7.88 -1.00 1.43
CA VAL A 97 8.42 -1.53 0.16
C VAL A 97 9.91 -1.93 0.31
N HIS A 98 10.30 -2.58 1.41
CA HIS A 98 11.67 -3.07 1.56
C HIS A 98 12.06 -3.94 0.35
N LEU A 99 13.10 -3.52 -0.36
CA LEU A 99 13.59 -4.13 -1.60
C LEU A 99 14.29 -5.50 -1.40
N ASP A 100 14.47 -5.92 -0.15
CA ASP A 100 15.00 -7.24 0.20
C ASP A 100 13.89 -8.29 0.15
N GLU A 101 13.60 -8.80 -1.04
CA GLU A 101 12.58 -9.83 -1.29
C GLU A 101 12.73 -11.04 -0.34
N GLU A 102 13.96 -11.49 -0.05
CA GLU A 102 14.19 -12.63 0.85
C GLU A 102 13.74 -12.38 2.30
N LYS A 103 14.04 -11.22 2.88
CA LYS A 103 13.61 -10.87 4.24
C LYS A 103 12.13 -10.49 4.28
N ALA A 104 11.65 -9.84 3.22
CA ALA A 104 10.26 -9.43 3.10
C ALA A 104 9.32 -10.64 3.06
N PHE A 105 9.67 -11.69 2.30
CA PHE A 105 8.84 -12.88 2.18
C PHE A 105 9.07 -13.91 3.30
N GLY A 106 10.27 -13.93 3.89
CA GLY A 106 10.63 -14.89 4.94
C GLY A 106 9.68 -14.91 6.14
N LYS A 107 9.12 -13.75 6.51
CA LYS A 107 8.15 -13.67 7.60
C LYS A 107 6.88 -14.48 7.34
N TYR A 108 6.48 -14.69 6.08
CA TYR A 108 5.24 -15.36 5.68
C TYR A 108 5.36 -16.86 5.40
N LYS A 109 6.51 -17.49 5.67
CA LYS A 109 6.64 -18.93 5.50
C LYS A 109 5.84 -19.69 6.55
N PHE A 110 5.35 -20.89 6.19
CA PHE A 110 4.76 -21.84 7.14
C PHE A 110 5.80 -22.37 8.14
#